data_AF-A0A662USJ6-F1
#
_entry.id   AF-A0A662USJ6-F1
#
_cell.length_a   1.000
_cell.length_b   1.000
_cell.length_c   1.000
_cell.angle_alpha   90.00
_cell.angle_beta   90.00
_cell.angle_gamma   90.00
#
_symmetry.space_group_name_H-M   'P 1'
#
loop_
_entity.id
_entity.type
_entity.pdbx_description
1 polymer ?
#
loop_
_entity_poly.entity_id
_entity_poly.type
_entity_poly.pdbx_seq_one_letter_code
_entity_poly.pdbx_strand_id
1 'polypeptide(L)' 'NEDVLESCMGSCIVRTMKGIRRSEVYIARDLAIPRYVLVRTPLKKVDRAPSGVDCGRCPLCIANRKCLGCPATKYYREPS' A
#
# COMPACT_ATOMS: atom_id res chain seq x y z
N ASN A 1 -0.91 -0.19 -14.42
CA ASN A 1 0.38 -0.60 -13.81
C ASN A 1 0.16 -1.95 -13.12
N GLU A 2 0.35 -3.04 -13.85
CA GLU A 2 -0.05 -4.40 -13.47
C GLU A 2 0.85 -4.99 -12.36
N ASP A 3 2.17 -4.75 -12.43
CA ASP A 3 3.14 -5.15 -11.40
C ASP A 3 2.81 -4.60 -10.00
N VAL A 4 2.26 -3.38 -9.93
CA VAL A 4 1.83 -2.74 -8.68
C VAL A 4 0.62 -3.45 -8.10
N LEU A 5 -0.31 -3.86 -8.95
CA LEU A 5 -1.49 -4.61 -8.53
C LEU A 5 -1.09 -6.00 -8.02
N GLU A 6 -0.25 -6.72 -8.76
CA GLU A 6 0.29 -8.02 -8.33
C GLU A 6 1.05 -7.91 -7.01
N SER A 7 1.93 -6.92 -6.87
CA SER A 7 2.69 -6.73 -5.62
C SER A 7 1.78 -6.39 -4.44
N CYS A 8 0.72 -5.61 -4.68
CA CYS A 8 -0.29 -5.35 -3.66
C CYS A 8 -1.04 -6.63 -3.29
N MET A 9 -1.41 -7.46 -4.27
CA MET A 9 -2.30 -8.60 -4.08
C MET A 9 -1.61 -9.86 -3.56
N GLY A 10 -0.39 -10.17 -4.00
CA GLY A 10 0.32 -11.40 -3.63
C GLY A 10 1.45 -11.20 -2.65
N SER A 11 2.33 -10.23 -2.92
CA SER A 11 3.65 -10.16 -2.26
C SER A 11 3.71 -9.24 -1.04
N CYS A 12 2.69 -8.41 -0.82
CA CYS A 12 2.67 -7.47 0.29
C CYS A 12 2.18 -8.13 1.59
N ILE A 13 2.97 -8.00 2.66
CA ILE A 13 2.64 -8.57 3.97
C ILE A 13 1.31 -8.08 4.53
N VAL A 14 0.85 -6.88 4.13
CA VAL A 14 -0.43 -6.32 4.57
C VAL A 14 -1.55 -7.32 4.35
N ARG A 15 -1.52 -8.12 3.28
CA ARG A 15 -2.58 -9.11 3.02
C ARG A 15 -2.42 -10.42 3.79
N THR A 16 -1.23 -10.71 4.29
CA THR A 16 -0.92 -11.94 5.03
C THR A 16 -0.77 -11.71 6.54
N MET A 17 -1.02 -10.48 7.03
CA MET A 17 -0.92 -10.21 8.46
C MET A 17 -1.97 -11.00 9.24
N LYS A 18 -1.56 -11.50 10.40
CA LYS A 18 -2.44 -12.17 11.35
C LYS A 18 -3.63 -11.26 11.70
N GLY A 19 -4.84 -11.79 11.51
CA GLY A 19 -6.10 -11.08 11.79
C GLY A 19 -6.80 -10.50 10.55
N ILE A 20 -6.12 -10.42 9.39
CA ILE A 20 -6.76 -10.04 8.14
C ILE A 20 -7.45 -11.25 7.52
N ARG A 21 -8.79 -11.19 7.44
CA ARG A 21 -9.64 -12.30 6.95
C ARG A 21 -10.00 -12.17 5.47
N ARG A 22 -9.99 -10.94 4.95
CA ARG A 22 -10.38 -10.61 3.57
C ARG A 22 -9.66 -9.33 3.16
N SER A 23 -9.18 -9.29 1.92
CA SER A 23 -8.59 -8.11 1.32
C SER A 23 -9.21 -7.87 -0.04
N GLU A 24 -9.58 -6.62 -0.31
CA GLU A 24 -10.18 -6.20 -1.58
C GLU A 24 -9.34 -5.09 -2.19
N VAL A 25 -9.33 -5.02 -3.53
CA VAL A 25 -8.72 -3.91 -4.27
C VAL A 25 -9.79 -3.26 -5.10
N TYR A 26 -10.01 -1.97 -4.87
CA TYR A 26 -10.87 -1.14 -5.68
C TYR A 26 -10.00 -0.21 -6.51
N ILE A 27 -10.02 -0.38 -7.83
CA ILE A 27 -9.31 0.50 -8.76
C ILE A 27 -10.32 1.55 -9.23
N ALA A 28 -10.09 2.80 -8.86
CA ALA A 28 -10.92 3.94 -9.27
C ALA A 28 -10.06 4.94 -10.04
N ARG A 29 -10.63 5.55 -11.10
CA ARG A 29 -9.97 6.63 -11.86
C ARG A 29 -9.95 7.93 -11.07
N ASP A 30 -11.05 8.23 -10.39
CA ASP A 30 -11.20 9.38 -9.51
C ASP A 30 -11.23 8.93 -8.05
N LEU A 31 -10.80 9.81 -7.14
CA LEU A 31 -10.85 9.55 -5.70
C LEU A 31 -12.30 9.59 -5.20
N ALA A 32 -13.05 8.52 -5.44
CA ALA A 32 -14.37 8.33 -4.87
C ALA A 32 -14.21 7.90 -3.40
N ILE A 33 -14.24 8.85 -2.47
CA ILE A 33 -14.27 8.54 -1.04
C ILE A 33 -15.60 7.84 -0.76
N PRO A 34 -15.61 6.55 -0.37
CA PRO A 34 -16.86 5.84 -0.18
C PRO A 34 -17.62 6.46 0.98
N ARG A 35 -18.90 6.81 0.79
CA ARG A 35 -19.75 7.43 1.83
C ARG A 35 -19.76 6.65 3.15
N TYR A 36 -19.64 5.33 3.08
CA TYR A 36 -19.77 4.42 4.21
C TYR A 36 -18.44 3.79 4.65
N VAL A 37 -17.33 4.09 3.97
CA VAL A 37 -16.00 3.57 4.33
C VAL A 37 -15.07 4.75 4.59
N LEU A 38 -14.68 4.91 5.85
CA LEU A 38 -13.78 5.97 6.27
C LEU A 38 -12.33 5.65 5.88
N VAL A 39 -12.00 5.78 4.59
CA VAL A 39 -10.62 5.65 4.11
C VAL A 39 -9.91 6.99 4.34
N ARG A 40 -9.14 7.10 5.43
CA ARG A 40 -8.28 8.28 5.67
C ARG A 40 -6.84 7.93 5.32
N THR A 41 -6.26 8.67 4.37
CA THR A 41 -4.81 8.66 4.19
C THR A 41 -4.18 9.37 5.39
N PRO A 42 -3.20 8.76 6.08
CA PRO A 42 -2.56 9.42 7.22
C PRO A 42 -1.86 10.70 6.79
N LEU A 43 -2.15 11.81 7.49
CA LEU A 43 -1.57 13.13 7.23
C LEU A 43 -0.07 13.18 7.54
N LYS A 44 0.39 12.37 8.50
CA LYS A 44 1.80 12.23 8.85
C LYS A 44 2.36 10.93 8.29
N LYS A 45 3.39 11.06 7.46
CA LYS A 45 4.16 9.92 6.94
C LYS A 45 5.14 9.45 8.02
N VAL A 46 5.23 8.14 8.20
CA VAL A 46 6.13 7.48 9.16
C VAL A 46 7.24 6.71 8.44
N ASP A 47 8.26 6.23 9.17
CA ASP A 47 9.33 5.43 8.57
C ASP A 47 8.88 3.97 8.34
N ARG A 48 8.21 3.38 9.33
CA ARG A 48 7.66 2.02 9.23
C ARG A 48 6.18 2.04 8.95
N ALA A 49 5.73 1.16 8.06
CA ALA A 49 4.32 0.99 7.76
C ALA A 49 3.56 0.48 9.00
N PRO A 50 2.23 0.70 9.08
CA PRO A 50 1.38 0.09 10.12
C PRO A 50 1.47 -1.43 10.16
N SER A 51 1.86 -2.06 9.05
CA SER A 51 2.13 -3.50 8.97
C SER A 51 3.46 -3.94 9.58
N GLY A 52 4.28 -3.00 10.07
CA GLY A 52 5.62 -3.25 10.59
C GLY A 52 6.74 -3.25 9.54
N VAL A 53 6.41 -3.21 8.24
CA VAL A 53 7.40 -3.22 7.15
C VAL A 53 8.14 -1.90 7.04
N ASP A 54 9.45 -2.00 6.88
CA ASP A 54 10.30 -0.89 6.46
C ASP A 54 10.32 -0.82 4.92
N CYS A 55 9.50 0.07 4.35
CA CYS A 55 9.44 0.25 2.90
C CYS A 55 10.76 0.79 2.32
N GLY A 56 11.61 1.43 3.13
CA GLY A 56 12.94 1.89 2.73
C GLY A 56 13.95 0.75 2.52
N ARG A 57 13.63 -0.46 2.98
CA ARG A 57 14.45 -1.68 2.81
C ARG A 57 13.75 -2.79 2.04
N CYS A 58 12.49 -2.59 1.65
CA CYS A 58 11.69 -3.60 0.96
C CYS A 58 12.14 -3.75 -0.51
N PRO A 59 12.60 -4.92 -0.98
CA PRO A 59 13.09 -5.12 -2.35
C PRO A 59 12.09 -4.74 -3.44
N LEU A 60 10.81 -5.04 -3.22
CA LEU A 60 9.73 -4.69 -4.15
C LEU A 60 9.56 -3.17 -4.29
N CYS A 61 9.84 -2.43 -3.22
CA CYS A 61 9.77 -0.97 -3.21
C CYS A 61 11.07 -0.34 -3.75
N ILE A 62 12.25 -0.82 -3.36
CA ILE A 62 13.53 -0.17 -3.70
C ILE A 62 14.14 -0.65 -5.02
N ALA A 63 14.17 -1.96 -5.27
CA ALA A 63 14.97 -2.52 -6.35
C ALA A 63 14.22 -2.52 -7.68
N ASN A 64 12.98 -3.03 -7.66
CA ASN A 64 12.27 -3.34 -8.91
C ASN A 64 11.13 -2.37 -9.21
N ARG A 65 10.88 -1.39 -8.32
CA ARG A 65 9.74 -0.44 -8.36
C ARG A 65 8.35 -1.09 -8.57
N LYS A 66 8.24 -2.41 -8.35
CA LYS A 66 6.99 -3.16 -8.46
C LYS A 66 5.99 -2.82 -7.36
N CYS A 67 6.42 -2.19 -6.28
CA CYS A 67 5.57 -1.62 -5.24
C CYS A 67 5.80 -0.12 -5.11
N LEU A 68 4.75 0.66 -4.89
CA LEU A 68 4.84 2.12 -4.66
C LEU A 68 5.22 2.47 -3.22
N GLY A 69 5.33 1.48 -2.32
CA GLY A 69 5.47 1.70 -0.88
C GLY A 69 4.11 1.81 -0.18
N CYS A 70 4.11 1.77 1.14
CA CYS A 70 2.87 1.95 1.90
C CYS A 70 2.47 3.44 1.92
N PRO A 71 1.21 3.81 1.65
CA PRO A 71 0.77 5.21 1.71
C PRO A 71 0.99 5.90 3.05
N ALA A 72 1.16 5.11 4.13
CA ALA A 72 1.48 5.61 5.46
C ALA A 72 2.96 6.00 5.65
N THR A 73 3.86 5.63 4.74
CA THR A 73 5.30 5.87 4.92
C THR A 73 5.86 6.95 4.00
N LYS A 74 6.98 7.55 4.41
CA LYS A 74 7.71 8.55 3.61
C LYS A 74 8.27 7.99 2.29
N TYR A 75 8.30 6.67 2.16
CA TYR A 75 8.79 5.96 0.99
C TYR A 75 7.71 5.76 -0.08
N TYR A 76 6.46 6.17 0.20
CA TYR A 76 5.39 6.12 -0.78
C TYR A 76 5.69 7.01 -1.97
N ARG A 77 5.62 6.45 -3.18
CA ARG A 77 5.75 7.19 -4.44
C ARG A 77 4.36 7.34 -5.05
N GLU A 78 4.01 8.58 -5.38
CA GLU A 78 2.77 8.84 -6.10
C GLU A 78 2.85 8.20 -7.49
N PRO A 79 1.80 7.51 -7.94
CA PRO A 79 1.73 7.03 -9.31
C PRO A 79 1.61 8.25 -10.25
N SER A 80 2.64 8.46 -11.07
CA SER A 80 2.64 9.41 -12.20
C SER A 80 1.91 8.84 -13.41
#